data_AF-A0AAV5ISC5-F1
#
_entry.id   AF-A0AAV5ISC5-F1
#
_cell.length_a   1.000
_cell.length_b   1.000
_cell.length_c   1.000
_cell.angle_alpha   90.00
_cell.angle_beta   90.00
_cell.angle_gamma   90.00
#
_symmetry.space_group_name_H-M   'P 1'
#
loop_
_entity.id
_entity.type
_entity.pdbx_description
1 polymer ?
#
loop_
_entity_poly.entity_id
_entity_poly.type
_entity_poly.pdbx_seq_one_letter_code
_entity_poly.pdbx_strand_id
1 'polypeptide(L)'
;MELLDVGLAEVRSALAHISEKVCPPYQTALSLMEQRAQNEKFSGHLPTGLEGLDTALCGGIPFGVLTELVGPPGIGKTQFCLKLSLLASLPTSYGGLNGRVIYIDVESKFSSRRMIEIGITSFPELFQKKEMAQEVC
;
A
#
# COMPACT_ATOMS: atom_id res chain seq x y z
N MET A 1 -2.29 -14.98 37.63
CA MET A 1 -1.42 -15.10 36.44
C MET A 1 -1.41 -13.71 35.82
N GLU A 2 -0.40 -12.93 36.14
CA GLU A 2 -0.18 -11.59 35.60
C GLU A 2 0.65 -11.73 34.33
N LEU A 3 0.21 -11.07 33.26
CA LEU A 3 1.05 -10.77 32.12
C LEU A 3 1.12 -9.24 32.11
N LEU A 4 2.32 -8.67 32.29
CA LEU A 4 2.58 -7.21 32.29
C LEU A 4 2.08 -6.43 33.53
N ASP A 5 2.05 -7.03 34.73
CA ASP A 5 1.59 -6.35 35.97
C ASP A 5 0.13 -5.84 35.92
N VAL A 6 -0.69 -6.35 35.01
CA VAL A 6 -2.12 -5.98 34.88
C VAL A 6 -3.02 -7.13 35.34
N GLY A 7 -4.02 -6.80 36.16
CA GLY A 7 -5.01 -7.75 36.66
C GLY A 7 -5.95 -8.27 35.56
N LEU A 8 -6.38 -9.52 35.67
CA LEU A 8 -7.26 -10.16 34.66
C LEU A 8 -8.60 -9.42 34.48
N ALA A 9 -9.13 -8.80 35.54
CA ALA A 9 -10.33 -7.97 35.49
C ALA A 9 -10.12 -6.70 34.63
N GLU A 10 -8.96 -6.08 34.73
CA GLU A 10 -8.58 -4.89 33.97
C GLU A 10 -8.35 -5.23 32.50
N VAL A 11 -7.68 -6.34 32.20
CA VAL A 11 -7.56 -6.87 30.83
C VAL A 11 -8.93 -7.11 30.20
N ARG A 12 -9.87 -7.73 30.92
CA ARG A 12 -11.23 -7.98 30.42
C ARG A 12 -12.00 -6.69 30.16
N SER A 13 -11.87 -5.71 31.05
CA SER A 13 -12.48 -4.39 30.89
C SER A 13 -11.93 -3.68 29.65
N ALA A 14 -10.61 -3.69 29.46
CA ALA A 14 -9.96 -3.13 28.28
C ALA A 14 -10.41 -3.82 26.99
N LEU A 15 -10.46 -5.15 26.97
CA LEU A 15 -10.91 -5.92 25.80
C LEU A 15 -12.36 -5.60 25.43
N ALA A 16 -13.26 -5.51 26.40
CA ALA A 16 -14.65 -5.15 26.15
C ALA A 16 -14.75 -3.75 25.52
N HIS A 17 -14.03 -2.78 26.09
CA HIS A 17 -14.05 -1.39 25.62
C HIS A 17 -13.42 -1.20 24.23
N ILE A 18 -12.33 -1.93 23.94
CA ILE A 18 -11.70 -1.91 22.61
C ILE A 18 -12.65 -2.58 21.61
N SER A 19 -13.16 -3.77 21.93
CA SER A 19 -14.05 -4.54 21.06
C SER A 19 -15.29 -3.74 20.66
N GLU A 20 -15.94 -3.06 21.61
CA GLU A 20 -17.09 -2.20 21.34
C GLU A 20 -16.78 -1.12 20.29
N LYS A 21 -15.55 -0.59 20.28
CA LYS A 21 -15.14 0.47 19.35
C LYS A 21 -14.63 -0.04 18.01
N VAL A 22 -14.01 -1.22 17.98
CA VAL A 22 -13.28 -1.70 16.78
C VAL A 22 -13.95 -2.87 16.09
N CYS A 23 -14.89 -3.56 16.74
CA CYS A 23 -15.54 -4.72 16.15
C CYS A 23 -16.37 -4.27 14.94
N PRO A 24 -16.08 -4.78 13.73
CA PRO A 24 -16.89 -4.48 12.57
C PRO A 24 -18.31 -5.04 12.78
N PRO A 25 -19.34 -4.39 12.21
CA PRO A 25 -20.69 -4.94 12.27
C PRO A 25 -20.73 -6.32 11.61
N TYR A 26 -21.59 -7.21 12.11
CA TYR A 26 -21.83 -8.49 11.44
C TYR A 26 -22.32 -8.23 10.01
N GLN A 27 -21.76 -8.95 9.06
CA GLN A 27 -22.08 -8.81 7.65
C GLN A 27 -22.14 -10.19 7.00
N THR A 28 -23.01 -10.34 6.01
CA THR A 28 -23.11 -11.59 5.26
C THR A 28 -22.00 -11.64 4.22
N ALA A 29 -21.62 -12.84 3.80
CA ALA A 29 -20.69 -13.00 2.69
C ALA A 29 -21.19 -12.29 1.42
N LEU A 30 -22.51 -12.31 1.18
CA LEU A 30 -23.14 -11.64 0.03
C LEU A 30 -22.94 -10.12 0.09
N SER A 31 -23.19 -9.47 1.24
CA SER A 31 -23.02 -8.02 1.35
C SER A 31 -21.57 -7.59 1.13
N LEU A 32 -20.61 -8.38 1.62
CA LEU A 32 -19.18 -8.14 1.38
C LEU A 32 -18.81 -8.27 -0.11
N MET A 33 -19.39 -9.24 -0.82
CA MET A 33 -19.17 -9.40 -2.27
C MET A 33 -19.75 -8.24 -3.07
N GLU A 34 -20.97 -7.81 -2.75
CA GLU A 34 -21.64 -6.67 -3.40
C GLU A 34 -20.86 -5.37 -3.16
N GLN A 35 -20.40 -5.11 -1.94
CA GLN A 35 -19.55 -3.96 -1.62
C GLN A 35 -18.25 -3.95 -2.40
N ARG A 36 -17.61 -5.11 -2.59
CA ARG A 36 -16.40 -5.23 -3.42
C ARG A 36 -16.68 -4.92 -4.89
N ALA A 37 -17.82 -5.39 -5.41
CA ALA A 37 -18.23 -5.10 -6.78
C ALA A 37 -18.58 -3.62 -6.99
N GLN A 38 -19.14 -2.96 -5.98
CA GLN A 38 -19.51 -1.54 -6.01
C GLN A 38 -18.32 -0.59 -5.77
N ASN A 39 -17.27 -1.05 -5.07
CA ASN A 39 -16.03 -0.30 -4.91
C ASN A 39 -15.17 -0.39 -6.18
N GLU A 40 -15.56 0.35 -7.21
CA GLU A 40 -14.88 0.41 -8.51
C GLU A 40 -13.48 1.04 -8.44
N LYS A 41 -13.19 1.80 -7.37
CA LYS A 41 -11.92 2.52 -7.25
C LYS A 41 -10.80 1.52 -6.91
N PHE A 42 -9.97 1.22 -7.91
CA PHE A 42 -8.83 0.29 -7.85
C PHE A 42 -9.18 -1.20 -7.68
N SER A 43 -10.46 -1.57 -7.56
CA SER A 43 -10.90 -2.96 -7.35
C SER A 43 -10.14 -3.69 -6.22
N GLY A 44 -9.62 -2.95 -5.24
CA GLY A 44 -8.78 -3.50 -4.17
C GLY A 44 -7.32 -3.81 -4.55
N HIS A 45 -6.78 -3.24 -5.63
CA HIS A 45 -5.42 -3.50 -6.13
C HIS A 45 -4.67 -2.20 -6.48
N LEU A 46 -3.35 -2.14 -6.28
CA LEU A 46 -2.49 -1.09 -6.83
C LEU A 46 -1.93 -1.55 -8.19
N PRO A 47 -2.33 -0.96 -9.32
CA PRO A 47 -1.74 -1.29 -10.61
C PRO A 47 -0.23 -1.03 -10.60
N THR A 48 0.56 -1.95 -11.15
CA THR A 48 2.01 -1.86 -11.23
C THR A 48 2.48 -1.01 -12.42
N GLY A 49 1.59 -0.79 -13.40
CA GLY A 49 1.91 -0.13 -14.67
C GLY A 49 2.57 -1.08 -15.67
N LEU A 50 2.58 -2.37 -15.39
CA LEU A 50 3.07 -3.43 -16.27
C LEU A 50 1.87 -4.29 -16.67
N GLU A 51 1.32 -4.06 -17.86
CA GLU A 51 0.06 -4.68 -18.31
C GLU A 51 0.01 -6.20 -18.14
N GLY A 52 1.08 -6.90 -18.50
CA GLY A 52 1.16 -8.36 -18.35
C GLY A 52 1.14 -8.82 -16.89
N LEU A 53 1.79 -8.07 -16.00
CA LEU A 53 1.82 -8.38 -14.57
C LEU A 53 0.48 -8.01 -13.90
N ASP A 54 -0.08 -6.85 -14.25
CA ASP A 54 -1.37 -6.41 -13.74
C ASP A 54 -2.47 -7.39 -14.16
N THR A 55 -2.43 -7.89 -15.39
CA THR A 55 -3.33 -8.95 -15.85
C THR A 55 -3.15 -10.24 -15.05
N ALA A 56 -1.91 -10.68 -14.84
CA ALA A 56 -1.61 -11.89 -14.07
C ALA A 56 -2.04 -11.78 -12.60
N LEU A 57 -2.06 -10.56 -12.04
CA LEU A 57 -2.46 -10.27 -10.67
C LEU A 57 -3.89 -9.72 -10.57
N CYS A 58 -4.72 -9.87 -11.60
CA CYS A 58 -6.13 -9.45 -11.62
C CYS A 58 -6.36 -7.95 -11.29
N GLY A 59 -5.42 -7.08 -11.68
CA GLY A 59 -5.50 -5.62 -11.53
C GLY A 59 -4.28 -4.97 -10.88
N GLY A 60 -3.36 -5.75 -10.32
CA GLY A 60 -2.12 -5.26 -9.72
C GLY A 60 -1.87 -5.86 -8.34
N ILE A 61 -1.17 -5.14 -7.45
CA ILE A 61 -0.84 -5.61 -6.11
C ILE A 61 -2.08 -5.54 -5.20
N PRO A 62 -2.62 -6.66 -4.68
CA PRO A 62 -3.82 -6.66 -3.85
C PRO A 62 -3.62 -5.95 -2.49
N PHE A 63 -4.66 -5.25 -2.03
CA PHE A 63 -4.68 -4.60 -0.72
C PHE A 63 -4.95 -5.59 0.42
N GLY A 64 -4.45 -5.26 1.62
CA GLY A 64 -4.74 -6.02 2.83
C GLY A 64 -4.09 -7.40 2.90
N VAL A 65 -3.18 -7.71 1.97
CA VAL A 65 -2.44 -8.97 1.93
C VAL A 65 -0.94 -8.70 1.81
N LEU A 66 -0.13 -9.66 2.28
CA LEU A 66 1.31 -9.62 2.12
C LEU A 66 1.69 -10.16 0.73
N THR A 67 2.38 -9.35 -0.06
CA THR A 67 2.94 -9.78 -1.36
C THR A 67 4.46 -9.87 -1.26
N GLU A 68 5.01 -11.04 -1.58
CA GLU A 68 6.45 -11.29 -1.56
C GLU A 68 7.05 -11.24 -2.97
N LEU A 69 8.12 -10.47 -3.16
CA LEU A 69 8.87 -10.42 -4.43
C LEU A 69 10.24 -11.10 -4.26
N VAL A 70 10.40 -12.26 -4.88
CA VAL A 70 11.60 -13.12 -4.72
C VAL A 70 12.41 -13.20 -6.01
N GLY A 71 13.73 -13.30 -5.86
CA GLY A 71 14.64 -13.73 -6.92
C GLY A 71 16.06 -13.20 -6.76
N PRO A 72 16.97 -13.50 -7.71
CA PRO A 72 18.40 -13.19 -7.59
C PRO A 72 18.72 -11.69 -7.45
N PRO A 73 19.92 -11.31 -6.98
CA PRO A 73 20.40 -9.92 -7.05
C PRO A 73 20.35 -9.38 -8.48
N GLY A 74 20.05 -8.09 -8.66
CA GLY A 74 20.05 -7.45 -9.98
C GLY A 74 18.80 -7.64 -10.84
N ILE A 75 17.84 -8.49 -10.48
CA ILE A 75 16.62 -8.71 -11.28
C ILE A 75 15.60 -7.55 -11.24
N GLY A 76 15.89 -6.47 -10.49
CA GLY A 76 15.03 -5.30 -10.41
C GLY A 76 14.10 -5.23 -9.20
N LYS A 77 14.24 -6.08 -8.17
CA LYS A 77 13.39 -6.05 -6.96
C LYS A 77 13.30 -4.66 -6.32
N THR A 78 14.45 -4.05 -6.03
CA THR A 78 14.51 -2.68 -5.48
C THR A 78 13.88 -1.64 -6.41
N GLN A 79 14.06 -1.78 -7.72
CA GLN A 79 13.45 -0.88 -8.71
C GLN A 79 11.92 -0.97 -8.69
N PHE A 80 11.41 -2.20 -8.58
CA PHE A 80 9.98 -2.47 -8.47
C PHE A 80 9.41 -1.87 -7.18
N CYS A 81 10.07 -2.04 -6.02
CA CYS A 81 9.65 -1.43 -4.76
C CYS A 81 9.63 0.11 -4.83
N LEU A 82 10.64 0.75 -5.44
CA LEU A 82 10.66 2.21 -5.63
C LEU A 82 9.52 2.67 -6.53
N LYS A 83 9.24 1.95 -7.62
CA LYS A 83 8.14 2.26 -8.55
C LYS A 83 6.79 2.13 -7.85
N LEU A 84 6.55 1.04 -7.11
CA LEU A 84 5.32 0.87 -6.33
C LEU A 84 5.14 1.95 -5.28
N SER A 85 6.22 2.35 -4.61
CA SER A 85 6.20 3.42 -3.61
C SER A 85 5.76 4.75 -4.23
N LEU A 86 6.28 5.05 -5.42
CA LEU A 86 5.85 6.21 -6.18
C LEU A 86 4.36 6.09 -6.54
N LEU A 87 3.94 4.98 -7.17
CA LEU A 87 2.55 4.77 -7.62
C LEU A 87 1.55 4.91 -6.47
N ALA A 88 1.83 4.31 -5.30
CA ALA A 88 0.97 4.43 -4.12
C ALA A 88 0.82 5.89 -3.65
N SER A 89 1.88 6.71 -3.80
CA SER A 89 1.89 8.11 -3.37
C SER A 89 1.26 9.06 -4.39
N LEU A 90 1.11 8.64 -5.64
CA LEU A 90 0.57 9.50 -6.70
C LEU A 90 -0.91 9.84 -6.48
N PRO A 91 -1.39 10.96 -7.04
CA PRO A 91 -2.80 11.27 -7.07
C PRO A 91 -3.63 10.22 -7.79
N THR A 92 -4.89 10.04 -7.39
CA THR A 92 -5.80 9.09 -8.05
C THR A 92 -6.07 9.42 -9.51
N SER A 93 -5.91 10.68 -9.93
CA SER A 93 -5.98 11.08 -11.35
C SER A 93 -4.85 10.52 -12.21
N TYR A 94 -3.75 10.07 -11.58
CA TYR A 94 -2.61 9.41 -12.23
C TYR A 94 -2.55 7.91 -11.90
N GLY A 95 -3.65 7.33 -11.39
CA GLY A 95 -3.71 5.91 -11.04
C GLY A 95 -3.02 5.54 -9.71
N GLY A 96 -2.69 6.52 -8.87
CA GLY A 96 -2.17 6.29 -7.52
C GLY A 96 -3.23 6.35 -6.42
N LEU A 97 -2.82 6.23 -5.16
CA LEU A 97 -3.75 6.10 -4.02
C LEU A 97 -3.93 7.39 -3.21
N ASN A 98 -3.26 8.50 -3.58
CA ASN A 98 -3.03 9.63 -2.67
C ASN A 98 -2.52 9.15 -1.29
N GLY A 99 -1.74 8.07 -1.28
CA GLY A 99 -1.29 7.40 -0.07
C GLY A 99 0.01 7.99 0.48
N ARG A 100 0.41 7.49 1.65
CA ARG A 100 1.78 7.65 2.17
C ARG A 100 2.45 6.29 2.18
N VAL A 101 3.76 6.28 1.97
CA VAL A 101 4.54 5.05 1.91
C VAL A 101 5.60 5.03 2.99
N ILE A 102 5.67 3.92 3.71
CA ILE A 102 6.78 3.60 4.62
C ILE A 102 7.70 2.65 3.86
N TYR A 103 8.90 3.11 3.50
CA TYR A 103 9.92 2.29 2.87
C TYR A 103 10.98 1.89 3.90
N ILE A 104 11.06 0.60 4.20
CA ILE A 104 12.07 0.06 5.13
C ILE A 104 13.19 -0.55 4.30
N ASP A 105 14.39 -0.01 4.46
CA ASP A 105 15.59 -0.48 3.78
C ASP A 105 16.58 -1.07 4.77
N VAL A 106 16.93 -2.33 4.58
CA VAL A 106 17.87 -3.07 5.44
C VAL A 106 19.27 -3.18 4.83
N GLU A 107 19.44 -2.83 3.55
CA GLU A 107 20.72 -2.97 2.81
C GLU A 107 21.30 -1.62 2.36
N SER A 108 20.69 -0.50 2.77
CA SER A 108 21.08 0.86 2.34
C SER A 108 21.10 1.01 0.81
N LYS A 109 20.13 0.42 0.12
CA LYS A 109 19.94 0.48 -1.34
C LYS A 109 18.90 1.50 -1.79
N PHE A 110 18.21 2.16 -0.88
CA PHE A 110 17.27 3.23 -1.21
C PHE A 110 18.00 4.40 -1.87
N SER A 111 17.36 4.98 -2.90
CA SER A 111 17.90 6.14 -3.63
C SER A 111 16.76 7.06 -4.03
N SER A 112 16.66 8.20 -3.36
CA SER A 112 15.70 9.27 -3.69
C SER A 112 15.91 9.79 -5.11
N ARG A 113 17.18 9.96 -5.52
CA ARG A 113 17.53 10.31 -6.91
C ARG A 113 16.92 9.32 -7.90
N ARG A 114 17.04 8.02 -7.64
CA ARG A 114 16.47 7.01 -8.54
C ARG A 114 14.95 7.05 -8.55
N MET A 115 14.30 7.28 -7.41
CA MET A 115 12.85 7.47 -7.33
C MET A 115 12.39 8.67 -8.16
N ILE A 116 13.10 9.80 -8.08
CA ILE A 116 12.84 11.00 -8.89
C ILE A 116 13.00 10.69 -10.38
N GLU A 117 14.06 9.99 -10.78
CA GLU A 117 14.27 9.57 -12.17
C GLU A 117 13.12 8.70 -12.68
N ILE A 118 12.65 7.73 -11.87
CA ILE A 118 11.48 6.92 -12.19
C ILE A 118 10.24 7.80 -12.37
N GLY A 119 10.05 8.78 -11.48
CA GLY A 119 8.96 9.75 -11.53
C GLY A 119 8.95 10.58 -12.81
N ILE A 120 10.07 11.24 -13.13
CA ILE A 120 10.22 12.06 -14.33
C ILE A 120 9.99 11.22 -15.60
N THR A 121 10.51 10.00 -15.64
CA THR A 121 10.39 9.13 -16.82
C THR A 121 8.96 8.61 -17.00
N SER A 122 8.30 8.25 -15.91
CA SER A 122 6.98 7.62 -15.96
C SER A 122 5.83 8.61 -15.99
N PHE A 123 6.01 9.79 -15.39
CA PHE A 123 4.97 10.80 -15.17
C PHE A 123 5.52 12.21 -15.45
N PRO A 124 6.01 12.48 -16.67
CA PRO A 124 6.68 13.74 -16.99
C PRO A 124 5.82 14.98 -16.70
N GLU A 125 4.53 14.93 -17.01
CA GLU A 125 3.56 16.00 -16.77
C GLU A 125 3.49 16.43 -15.29
N LEU A 126 3.61 15.48 -14.37
CA LEU A 126 3.52 15.74 -12.94
C LEU A 126 4.82 16.32 -12.38
N PHE A 127 5.96 15.84 -12.88
CA PHE A 127 7.28 16.23 -12.39
C PHE A 127 7.89 17.45 -13.10
N GLN A 128 7.29 17.92 -14.20
CA GLN A 128 7.68 19.17 -14.86
C GLN A 128 7.09 20.43 -14.21
N LYS A 129 5.99 20.31 -13.44
CA LYS A 129 5.49 21.42 -12.61
C LYS A 129 6.40 21.59 -11.39
N LYS A 130 7.16 22.67 -11.37
CA LYS A 130 8.24 23.01 -10.42
C LYS A 130 7.91 22.97 -8.91
N GLU A 131 6.67 22.73 -8.51
CA GLU A 131 6.23 22.85 -7.11
C GLU A 131 6.16 21.51 -6.34
N MET A 132 6.04 20.35 -7.00
CA MET A 132 5.73 19.10 -6.28
C MET A 132 6.95 18.25 -5.86
N ALA A 133 8.14 18.49 -6.42
CA ALA A 133 9.33 17.68 -6.10
C ALA A 133 9.77 17.81 -4.62
N GLN A 134 9.26 18.79 -3.87
CA GLN A 134 9.55 19.02 -2.46
C GLN A 134 8.52 18.39 -1.50
N GLU A 135 7.34 17.99 -1.97
CA GLU A 135 6.25 17.46 -1.10
C GLU A 135 6.13 15.93 -1.13
N VAL A 136 6.82 15.25 -2.06
CA VAL A 136 6.77 13.78 -2.24
C VAL A 136 7.87 13.07 -1.43
N CYS A 137 8.71 13.79 -0.70
CA CYS A 137 9.75 13.25 0.19
C CYS A 137 9.39 13.44 1.66
#